data_AF-A0A2D7M471-F1
#
_entry.id   AF-A0A2D7M471-F1
#
_cell.length_a   1.000
_cell.length_b   1.000
_cell.length_c   1.000
_cell.angle_alpha   90.00
_cell.angle_beta   90.00
_cell.angle_gamma   90.00
#
_symmetry.space_group_name_H-M   'P 1'
#
loop_
_entity.id
_entity.type
_entity.pdbx_description
1 polymer ?
#
loop_
_entity_poly.entity_id
_entity_poly.type
_entity_poly.pdbx_seq_one_letter_code
_entity_poly.pdbx_strand_id
1 'polypeptide(L)'
;MTAAELREKIRALALQVVDEKGKADDAAEAYDELTKFPELKDIIVSLLTHEFDSFLEGIDWVAPRPSTFRIKLLNGQFFLLQFTPRSWIAQVEGKKYYLLNLDEEEYAALAIARILQYGPESGAEVEGSETDSAPEVEDEVDVDVDVEA
;
A
#
# COMPACT_ATOMS: atom_id res chain seq x y z
N MET A 1 21.91 14.46 -25.34
CA MET A 1 22.58 14.22 -24.05
C MET A 1 24.06 14.16 -24.29
N THR A 2 24.83 15.01 -23.62
CA THR A 2 26.29 14.93 -23.59
C THR A 2 26.74 14.01 -22.44
N ALA A 3 27.95 13.46 -22.52
CA ALA A 3 28.48 12.57 -21.47
C ALA A 3 28.62 13.27 -20.10
N ALA A 4 28.70 14.61 -20.09
CA ALA A 4 28.74 15.42 -18.87
C ALA A 4 27.35 15.48 -18.20
N GLU A 5 26.30 15.77 -18.98
CA GLU A 5 24.91 15.78 -18.49
C GLU A 5 24.48 14.41 -17.93
N LEU A 6 24.92 13.31 -18.54
CA LEU A 6 24.63 11.96 -18.04
C LEU A 6 25.26 11.72 -16.66
N ARG A 7 26.51 12.11 -16.48
CA ARG A 7 27.23 11.96 -15.20
C ARG A 7 26.59 12.77 -14.08
N GLU A 8 26.14 13.98 -14.39
CA GLU A 8 25.47 14.84 -13.43
C GLU A 8 24.10 14.27 -13.02
N LYS A 9 23.33 13.76 -13.97
CA LYS A 9 22.06 13.05 -13.70
C LYS A 9 22.26 11.79 -12.87
N ILE A 10 23.28 10.99 -13.18
CA ILE A 10 23.60 9.77 -12.39
C ILE A 10 23.98 10.15 -10.95
N ARG A 11 24.77 11.22 -10.76
CA ARG A 11 25.14 11.68 -9.41
C ARG A 11 23.92 12.19 -8.63
N ALA A 12 23.05 12.96 -9.26
CA ALA A 12 21.82 13.45 -8.63
C ALA A 12 20.91 12.29 -8.21
N LEU A 13 20.72 11.32 -9.10
CA LEU A 13 19.89 10.14 -8.83
C LEU A 13 20.50 9.24 -7.74
N ALA A 14 21.83 9.10 -7.70
CA ALA A 14 22.50 8.38 -6.63
C ALA A 14 22.32 9.04 -5.25
N LEU A 15 22.31 10.37 -5.19
CA LEU A 15 22.06 11.09 -3.93
C LEU A 15 20.61 10.87 -3.46
N GLN A 16 19.65 10.98 -4.38
CA GLN A 16 18.23 10.73 -4.09
C GLN A 16 17.98 9.32 -3.53
N VAL A 17 18.58 8.29 -4.14
CA VAL A 17 18.42 6.90 -3.66
C VAL A 17 19.03 6.69 -2.28
N VAL A 18 20.12 7.39 -1.93
CA VAL A 18 20.70 7.31 -0.59
C VAL A 18 19.75 7.95 0.44
N ASP A 19 19.15 9.10 0.10
CA ASP A 19 18.19 9.77 0.97
C ASP A 19 16.91 8.94 1.17
N GLU A 20 16.39 8.31 0.11
CA GLU A 20 15.24 7.41 0.16
C GLU A 20 15.50 6.16 1.01
N LYS A 21 16.71 5.59 0.90
CA LYS A 21 17.13 4.48 1.75
C LYS A 21 17.23 4.89 3.22
N GLY A 22 17.78 6.06 3.50
CA GLY A 22 17.84 6.62 4.85
C GLY A 22 16.46 6.68 5.50
N LYS A 23 15.46 7.25 4.80
CA LYS A 23 14.08 7.31 5.30
C LYS A 23 13.48 5.94 5.61
N ALA A 24 13.72 4.95 4.75
CA ALA A 24 13.25 3.59 4.98
C ALA A 24 14.00 2.87 6.12
N ASP A 25 15.26 3.23 6.37
CA ASP A 25 16.05 2.76 7.51
C ASP A 25 15.56 3.37 8.82
N ASP A 26 15.39 4.70 8.88
CA ASP A 26 14.85 5.41 10.05
C ASP A 26 13.43 4.93 10.43
N ALA A 27 12.55 4.74 9.43
CA ALA A 27 11.20 4.22 9.66
C ALA A 27 11.20 2.76 10.15
N ALA A 28 12.16 1.94 9.72
CA ALA A 28 12.23 0.55 10.16
C ALA A 28 12.63 0.41 11.63
N GLU A 29 13.37 1.38 12.19
CA GLU A 29 13.70 1.42 13.61
C GLU A 29 12.47 1.69 14.49
N ALA A 30 11.41 2.30 13.93
CA ALA A 30 10.16 2.55 14.66
C ALA A 30 9.33 1.28 14.90
N TYR A 31 9.58 0.21 14.14
CA TYR A 31 8.84 -1.05 14.24
C TYR A 31 9.76 -2.20 14.68
N ASP A 32 9.53 -2.66 15.90
CA ASP A 32 10.21 -3.82 16.50
C ASP A 32 10.16 -5.06 15.60
N GLU A 33 9.08 -5.27 14.86
CA GLU A 33 8.91 -6.37 13.90
C GLU A 33 9.81 -6.24 12.68
N LEU A 34 10.03 -5.02 12.17
CA LEU A 34 10.91 -4.78 11.00
C LEU A 34 12.38 -4.97 11.37
N THR A 35 12.74 -4.65 12.61
CA THR A 35 14.08 -4.94 13.13
C THR A 35 14.33 -6.45 13.30
N LYS A 36 13.29 -7.21 13.68
CA LYS A 36 13.38 -8.68 13.86
C LYS A 36 13.36 -9.44 12.53
N PHE A 37 12.69 -8.91 11.50
CA PHE A 37 12.50 -9.56 10.21
C PHE A 37 12.90 -8.63 9.06
N PRO A 38 14.19 -8.59 8.66
CA PRO A 38 14.65 -7.73 7.57
C PRO A 38 13.97 -8.08 6.23
N GLU A 39 13.64 -9.35 6.02
CA GLU A 39 12.90 -9.79 4.82
C GLU A 39 11.47 -9.22 4.74
N LEU A 40 10.86 -8.86 5.88
CA LEU A 40 9.54 -8.22 5.90
C LEU A 40 9.64 -6.77 5.40
N LYS A 41 10.70 -6.06 5.80
CA LYS A 41 10.95 -4.69 5.37
C LYS A 41 11.09 -4.58 3.85
N ASP A 42 11.85 -5.47 3.22
CA ASP A 42 12.07 -5.44 1.77
C ASP A 42 10.75 -5.55 0.99
N ILE A 43 9.82 -6.38 1.45
CA ILE A 43 8.50 -6.56 0.83
C ILE A 43 7.58 -5.39 1.09
N ILE A 44 7.62 -4.80 2.28
CA ILE A 44 6.83 -3.59 2.56
C ILE A 44 7.31 -2.44 1.67
N VAL A 45 8.63 -2.28 1.52
CA VAL A 45 9.20 -1.27 0.62
C VAL A 45 8.84 -1.57 -0.84
N SER A 46 8.78 -2.84 -1.27
CA SER A 46 8.37 -3.16 -2.65
C SER A 46 6.90 -2.85 -2.92
N LEU A 47 6.02 -3.06 -1.94
CA LEU A 47 4.57 -2.82 -2.08
C LEU A 47 4.14 -1.37 -1.85
N LEU A 48 4.73 -0.69 -0.86
CA LEU A 48 4.31 0.63 -0.37
C LEU A 48 5.36 1.73 -0.58
N THR A 49 6.49 1.42 -1.23
CA THR A 49 7.64 2.30 -1.44
C THR A 49 8.39 2.67 -0.16
N HIS A 50 9.39 3.55 -0.26
CA HIS A 50 10.20 4.03 0.87
C HIS A 50 9.43 4.92 1.85
N GLU A 51 8.24 5.40 1.47
CA GLU A 51 7.39 6.27 2.30
C GLU A 51 6.30 5.49 3.06
N PHE A 52 6.48 4.18 3.24
CA PHE A 52 5.47 3.32 3.89
C PHE A 52 5.07 3.82 5.29
N ASP A 53 5.97 4.48 6.02
CA ASP A 53 5.72 4.99 7.38
C ASP A 53 4.52 5.95 7.46
N SER A 54 4.32 6.78 6.44
CA SER A 54 3.18 7.72 6.37
C SER A 54 1.83 7.03 6.20
N PHE A 55 1.80 5.74 5.89
CA PHE A 55 0.57 4.98 5.62
C PHE A 55 0.32 3.86 6.61
N LEU A 56 1.33 3.45 7.38
CA LEU A 56 1.23 2.40 8.38
C LEU A 56 0.86 2.97 9.74
N GLU A 57 -0.11 2.33 10.40
CA GLU A 57 -0.41 2.56 11.81
C GLU A 57 0.43 1.63 12.71
N GLY A 58 0.66 0.40 12.24
CA GLY A 58 1.34 -0.62 13.02
C GLY A 58 1.38 -1.98 12.33
N ILE A 59 2.27 -2.84 12.81
CA ILE A 59 2.45 -4.20 12.31
C ILE A 59 2.25 -5.17 13.46
N ASP A 60 1.22 -6.00 13.38
CA ASP A 60 0.97 -7.04 14.39
C ASP A 60 1.46 -8.40 13.88
N TRP A 61 2.21 -9.14 14.70
CA TRP A 61 2.50 -10.55 14.43
C TRP A 61 1.34 -11.43 14.91
N VAL A 62 0.55 -11.96 13.97
CA VAL A 62 -0.74 -12.64 14.26
C VAL A 62 -0.59 -14.15 14.42
N ALA A 63 0.33 -14.77 13.68
CA ALA A 63 0.52 -16.21 13.73
C ALA A 63 2.00 -16.60 13.57
N PRO A 64 2.50 -17.56 14.36
CA PRO A 64 3.89 -18.01 14.28
C PRO A 64 4.15 -19.08 13.20
N ARG A 65 3.11 -19.78 12.72
CA ARG A 65 3.26 -20.82 11.69
C ARG A 65 1.96 -21.04 10.90
N PRO A 66 1.89 -20.65 9.61
CA PRO A 66 2.88 -19.84 8.87
C PRO A 66 3.04 -18.44 9.49
N SER A 67 4.25 -17.88 9.44
CA SER A 67 4.50 -16.55 10.03
C SER A 67 3.65 -15.50 9.31
N THR A 68 2.67 -14.95 10.02
CA THR A 68 1.67 -14.05 9.45
C THR A 68 1.70 -12.72 10.16
N PHE A 69 1.83 -11.65 9.40
CA PHE A 69 1.81 -10.28 9.86
C PHE A 69 0.53 -9.61 9.38
N ARG A 70 -0.09 -8.82 10.24
CA ARG A 70 -1.18 -7.92 9.89
C ARG A 70 -0.60 -6.52 9.83
N ILE A 71 -0.63 -5.95 8.64
CA ILE A 71 -0.22 -4.58 8.40
C ILE A 71 -1.47 -3.71 8.51
N LYS A 72 -1.52 -2.88 9.55
CA LYS A 72 -2.59 -1.91 9.79
C LYS A 72 -2.24 -0.61 9.07
N LEU A 73 -3.16 -0.14 8.27
CA LEU A 73 -3.08 1.13 7.55
C LEU A 73 -3.78 2.22 8.38
N LEU A 74 -3.35 3.47 8.24
CA LEU A 74 -3.95 4.61 8.96
C LEU A 74 -5.44 4.83 8.67
N ASN A 75 -5.96 4.30 7.56
CA ASN A 75 -7.37 4.40 7.20
C ASN A 75 -8.26 3.35 7.92
N GLY A 76 -7.72 2.60 8.89
CA GLY A 76 -8.43 1.56 9.63
C GLY A 76 -8.55 0.23 8.89
N GLN A 77 -8.05 0.16 7.65
CA GLN A 77 -7.98 -1.07 6.87
C GLN A 77 -6.69 -1.84 7.18
N PHE A 78 -6.66 -3.11 6.80
CA PHE A 78 -5.46 -3.92 6.96
C PHE A 78 -5.32 -4.92 5.84
N PHE A 79 -4.09 -5.36 5.61
CA PHE A 79 -3.79 -6.52 4.79
C PHE A 79 -2.86 -7.46 5.54
N LEU A 80 -2.85 -8.73 5.11
CA LEU A 80 -2.07 -9.77 5.76
C LEU A 80 -0.89 -10.14 4.87
N LEU A 81 0.31 -10.21 5.45
CA LEU A 81 1.48 -10.79 4.81
C LEU A 81 1.80 -12.13 5.46
N GLN A 82 1.76 -13.19 4.67
CA GLN A 82 2.13 -14.54 5.08
C GLN A 82 3.49 -14.89 4.49
N PHE A 83 4.45 -15.17 5.37
CA PHE A 83 5.75 -15.68 4.98
C PHE A 83 5.64 -17.17 4.62
N THR A 84 6.14 -17.53 3.45
CA THR A 84 6.31 -18.92 3.05
C THR A 84 7.78 -19.21 2.75
N PRO A 85 8.22 -20.49 2.73
CA PRO A 85 9.63 -20.83 2.53
C PRO A 85 10.25 -20.37 1.20
N ARG A 86 9.42 -19.97 0.23
CA ARG A 86 9.86 -19.57 -1.12
C ARG A 86 9.56 -18.12 -1.47
N SER A 87 8.52 -17.52 -0.88
CA SER A 87 8.10 -16.13 -1.14
C SER A 87 7.05 -15.69 -0.11
N TRP A 88 6.57 -14.46 -0.24
CA TRP A 88 5.50 -13.88 0.54
C TRP A 88 4.15 -13.99 -0.16
N ILE A 89 3.09 -14.11 0.62
CA ILE A 89 1.71 -14.06 0.14
C ILE A 89 1.03 -12.85 0.77
N ALA A 90 0.63 -11.89 -0.04
CA ALA A 90 -0.19 -10.76 0.38
C ALA A 90 -1.66 -11.12 0.26
N GLN A 91 -2.42 -10.97 1.34
CA GLN A 91 -3.87 -11.13 1.32
C GLN A 91 -4.53 -9.78 1.54
N VAL A 92 -5.12 -9.24 0.47
CA VAL A 92 -5.72 -7.91 0.39
C VAL A 92 -7.21 -8.10 0.06
N GLU A 93 -8.11 -7.56 0.89
CA GLU A 93 -9.58 -7.77 0.77
C GLU A 93 -9.99 -9.25 0.63
N GLY A 94 -9.25 -10.17 1.25
CA GLY A 94 -9.50 -11.61 1.17
C GLY A 94 -8.95 -12.33 -0.07
N LYS A 95 -8.44 -11.59 -1.06
CA LYS A 95 -7.74 -12.16 -2.24
C LYS A 95 -6.27 -12.37 -1.92
N LYS A 96 -5.71 -13.51 -2.34
CA LYS A 96 -4.30 -13.85 -2.13
C LYS A 96 -3.49 -13.56 -3.39
N TYR A 97 -2.38 -12.86 -3.21
CA TYR A 97 -1.41 -12.51 -4.21
C TYR A 97 -0.07 -13.13 -3.81
N TYR A 98 0.50 -13.94 -4.70
CA TYR A 98 1.78 -14.59 -4.48
C TYR A 98 2.89 -13.71 -5.04
N LEU A 99 3.67 -13.09 -4.15
CA LEU A 99 4.75 -12.15 -4.49
C LEU A 99 5.99 -12.84 -5.08
N LEU A 100 5.81 -14.03 -5.67
CA LEU A 100 6.83 -14.72 -6.46
C LEU A 100 6.82 -14.22 -7.91
N ASN A 101 5.65 -13.80 -8.40
CA ASN A 101 5.45 -13.33 -9.76
C ASN A 101 5.33 -11.81 -9.75
N LEU A 102 6.06 -11.13 -10.64
CA LEU A 102 6.01 -9.66 -10.77
C LEU A 102 4.59 -9.17 -11.08
N ASP A 103 3.88 -9.86 -11.97
CA ASP A 103 2.49 -9.50 -12.31
C ASP A 103 1.60 -9.49 -11.06
N GLU A 104 1.72 -10.50 -10.20
CA GLU A 104 0.93 -10.61 -8.97
C GLU A 104 1.34 -9.57 -7.92
N GLU A 105 2.61 -9.20 -7.87
CA GLU A 105 3.11 -8.10 -7.03
C GLU A 105 2.51 -6.76 -7.44
N GLU A 106 2.49 -6.44 -8.73
CA GLU A 106 1.85 -5.22 -9.25
C GLU A 106 0.34 -5.21 -8.98
N TYR A 107 -0.34 -6.35 -9.13
CA TYR A 107 -1.76 -6.46 -8.76
C TYR A 107 -2.00 -6.29 -7.26
N ALA A 108 -1.09 -6.77 -6.40
CA ALA A 108 -1.17 -6.56 -4.97
C ALA A 108 -1.01 -5.07 -4.62
N ALA A 109 -0.04 -4.38 -5.24
CA ALA A 109 0.16 -2.95 -5.08
C ALA A 109 -1.08 -2.14 -5.51
N LEU A 110 -1.70 -2.50 -6.65
CA LEU A 110 -2.94 -1.88 -7.12
C LEU A 110 -4.13 -2.14 -6.18
N ALA A 111 -4.20 -3.33 -5.59
CA ALA A 111 -5.23 -3.65 -4.60
C ALA A 111 -5.04 -2.85 -3.30
N ILE A 112 -3.80 -2.70 -2.83
CA ILE A 112 -3.47 -1.87 -1.66
C ILE A 112 -3.78 -0.40 -1.95
N ALA A 113 -3.41 0.10 -3.14
CA ALA A 113 -3.75 1.46 -3.57
C ALA A 113 -5.27 1.70 -3.58
N ARG A 114 -6.07 0.70 -3.99
CA ARG A 114 -7.53 0.78 -3.92
C ARG A 114 -8.03 0.87 -2.48
N ILE A 115 -7.48 0.08 -1.57
CA ILE A 115 -7.83 0.17 -0.15
C ILE A 115 -7.51 1.57 0.39
N LEU A 116 -6.36 2.13 0.02
CA LEU A 116 -5.90 3.46 0.43
C LEU A 116 -6.73 4.62 -0.17
N GLN A 117 -7.45 4.39 -1.28
CA GLN A 117 -8.36 5.39 -1.85
C GLN A 117 -9.59 5.62 -0.97
N TYR A 118 -10.00 4.61 -0.20
CA TYR A 118 -11.05 4.81 0.79
C TYR A 118 -10.47 5.66 1.91
N GLY A 119 -11.01 6.88 2.05
CA GLY A 119 -10.66 7.80 3.10
C GLY A 119 -10.78 7.15 4.49
N PRO A 120 -10.07 7.68 5.48
CA PRO A 120 -10.05 7.08 6.81
C PRO A 120 -11.46 6.90 7.35
N GLU A 121 -11.74 5.74 7.92
CA GLU A 121 -13.00 5.54 8.66
C GLU A 121 -13.08 6.60 9.75
N SER A 122 -13.95 7.60 9.53
CA SER A 122 -14.39 8.59 10.50
C SER A 122 -13.30 9.17 11.41
N GLY A 123 -12.58 10.19 10.93
CA GLY A 123 -11.94 11.17 11.82
C GLY A 123 -10.41 11.22 11.87
N ALA A 124 -9.68 10.56 10.97
CA ALA A 124 -8.27 10.91 10.76
C ALA A 124 -8.20 12.04 9.72
N GLU A 125 -7.94 13.25 10.19
CA GLU A 125 -7.70 14.41 9.34
C GLU A 125 -6.40 14.17 8.55
N VAL A 126 -6.53 13.74 7.29
CA VAL A 126 -5.43 13.89 6.33
C VAL A 126 -5.38 15.37 5.99
N GLU A 127 -4.44 16.09 6.59
CA GLU A 127 -4.04 17.44 6.19
C GLU A 127 -3.65 17.42 4.69
N GLY A 128 -4.63 17.69 3.82
CA GLY A 128 -4.43 17.71 2.37
C GLY A 128 -5.64 17.38 1.50
N SER A 129 -6.83 17.11 2.05
CA SER A 129 -8.03 16.89 1.22
C SER A 129 -8.74 18.21 0.88
N GLU A 130 -8.32 18.87 -0.20
CA GLU A 130 -9.18 19.74 -0.99
C GLU A 130 -9.47 19.05 -2.32
N THR A 131 -10.48 18.19 -2.38
CA THR A 131 -11.27 18.01 -3.61
C THR A 131 -12.70 17.66 -3.22
N ASP A 132 -13.45 18.74 -3.07
CA ASP A 132 -14.90 18.84 -3.16
C ASP A 132 -15.45 18.25 -4.49
N SER A 133 -16.74 17.90 -4.47
CA SER A 133 -17.62 17.52 -5.61
C SER A 133 -17.57 16.03 -6.01
N ALA A 134 -18.68 15.29 -6.15
CA ALA A 134 -20.06 15.65 -6.52
C ALA A 134 -21.04 14.45 -6.26
N PRO A 135 -22.33 14.50 -6.67
CA PRO A 135 -23.48 14.56 -5.78
C PRO A 135 -24.34 13.27 -5.77
N GLU A 136 -25.27 13.23 -4.82
CA GLU A 136 -26.37 12.27 -4.73
C GLU A 136 -27.20 12.26 -6.04
N VAL A 137 -27.44 11.07 -6.59
CA VAL A 137 -28.45 10.86 -7.65
C VAL A 137 -29.52 9.91 -7.12
N GLU A 138 -30.69 10.47 -6.85
CA GLU A 138 -31.96 9.77 -6.68
C GLU A 138 -32.45 9.35 -8.07
N ASP A 139 -32.49 8.04 -8.35
CA ASP A 139 -33.13 7.49 -9.55
C ASP A 139 -34.42 6.78 -9.14
N GLU A 140 -35.52 7.53 -9.06
CA GLU A 140 -36.88 6.98 -9.07
C GLU A 140 -37.40 7.02 -10.51
N VAL A 141 -37.33 5.88 -11.20
CA VAL A 141 -37.92 5.70 -12.54
C VAL A 141 -39.26 4.95 -12.41
N ASP A 142 -40.36 5.70 -12.36
CA ASP A 142 -41.72 5.17 -12.56
C ASP A 142 -41.88 4.68 -14.01
N VAL A 143 -42.19 3.39 -14.18
CA VAL A 143 -42.54 2.80 -15.47
C VAL A 143 -44.04 2.55 -15.49
N ASP A 144 -44.80 3.51 -16.03
CA ASP A 144 -46.20 3.30 -16.40
C ASP A 144 -46.28 2.31 -17.59
N VAL A 145 -46.80 1.12 -17.32
CA VAL A 145 -47.14 0.12 -18.36
C VAL A 145 -48.57 0.42 -18.82
N ASP A 146 -48.70 1.15 -19.92
CA ASP A 146 -49.97 1.32 -20.62
C ASP A 146 -50.36 0.00 -21.31
N VAL A 147 -51.42 -0.63 -20.79
CA VAL A 147 -52.11 -1.78 -21.39
C VAL A 147 -53.19 -1.22 -22.32
N GLU A 148 -52.99 -1.31 -23.63
CA GLU A 148 -54.06 -1.16 -24.62
C GLU A 148 -54.64 -2.53 -25.03
N ALA A 149 -55.95 -2.48 -25.29
CA ALA A 149 -56.96 -3.54 -25.27
C ALA A 149 -56.95 -4.56 -26.42
#